data_AF-A0A3B0SRM8-F1
#
_entry.id   AF-A0A3B0SRM8-F1
#
_cell.length_a   1.000
_cell.length_b   1.000
_cell.length_c   1.000
_cell.angle_alpha   90.00
_cell.angle_beta   90.00
_cell.angle_gamma   90.00
#
_symmetry.space_group_name_H-M   'P 1'
#
loop_
_entity.id
_entity.type
_entity.pdbx_description
1 polymer ?
#
loop_
_entity_poly.entity_id
_entity_poly.type
_entity_poly.pdbx_seq_one_letter_code
_entity_poly.pdbx_strand_id
1 'polypeptide(L)' 'PDLPKTRSGKIMRRLLRDISDNRVLGDVTTLANSEIVQAIADQAEAYRDED' A
#
# COMPACT_ATOMS: atom_id res chain seq x y z
N PRO A 1 -2.14 11.03 -1.56
CA PRO A 1 -1.28 9.91 -1.11
C PRO A 1 -0.37 9.43 -2.25
N ASP A 2 0.92 9.21 -1.97
CA ASP A 2 1.82 8.63 -2.97
C ASP A 2 1.51 7.14 -3.15
N LEU A 3 1.87 6.55 -4.30
CA LEU A 3 1.57 5.14 -4.61
C LEU A 3 2.75 4.22 -4.28
N PRO A 4 2.52 2.94 -3.94
CA PRO A 4 3.61 2.00 -3.70
C PRO A 4 4.34 1.73 -5.02
N LYS A 5 5.54 2.28 -5.16
CA LYS A 5 6.39 2.17 -6.34
C LYS A 5 7.68 1.44 -6.02
N THR A 6 8.16 0.60 -6.93
CA THR A 6 9.50 -0.01 -6.87
C THR A 6 10.59 1.05 -7.03
N ARG A 7 11.85 0.69 -6.73
CA ARG A 7 13.03 1.53 -7.05
C ARG A 7 13.15 1.90 -8.54
N SER A 8 12.52 1.14 -9.44
CA SER A 8 12.44 1.42 -10.88
C SER A 8 11.23 2.29 -11.28
N GLY A 9 10.41 2.72 -10.33
CA GLY A 9 9.23 3.55 -10.56
C GLY A 9 7.95 2.79 -10.92
N LYS A 10 7.99 1.46 -11.02
CA LYS A 10 6.80 0.65 -11.32
C LYS A 10 5.85 0.62 -10.13
N ILE A 11 4.58 0.90 -10.36
CA ILE A 11 3.53 0.80 -9.33
C ILE A 11 3.26 -0.67 -8.99
N MET A 12 3.36 -1.02 -7.70
CA MET A 12 3.02 -2.33 -7.16
C MET A 12 1.54 -2.40 -6.79
N ARG A 13 0.67 -2.43 -7.81
CA ARG A 13 -0.80 -2.46 -7.63
C ARG A 13 -1.31 -3.63 -6.77
N ARG A 14 -0.56 -4.73 -6.70
CA ARG A 14 -0.85 -5.86 -5.81
C ARG A 14 -1.05 -5.39 -4.36
N LEU A 15 -0.14 -4.55 -3.85
CA LEU A 15 -0.20 -4.10 -2.45
C LEU A 15 -1.44 -3.28 -2.17
N LEU A 16 -1.90 -2.46 -3.12
CA LEU A 16 -3.16 -1.72 -3.01
C LEU A 16 -4.36 -2.67 -2.87
N ARG A 17 -4.36 -3.77 -3.64
CA ARG A 17 -5.41 -4.80 -3.55
C ARG A 17 -5.34 -5.54 -2.23
N ASP A 18 -4.14 -5.91 -1.78
CA ASP A 18 -3.96 -6.63 -0.52
C ASP A 18 -4.44 -5.78 0.67
N ILE A 19 -4.14 -4.47 0.67
CA ILE A 19 -4.66 -3.53 1.69
C ILE A 19 -6.20 -3.46 1.63
N SER A 20 -6.76 -3.26 0.43
CA SER A 20 -8.22 -3.18 0.25
C SER A 20 -8.94 -4.45 0.71
N ASP A 21 -8.33 -5.62 0.49
CA ASP A 21 -8.88 -6.93 0.84
C ASP A 21 -8.53 -7.35 2.28
N ASN A 22 -7.87 -6.51 3.10
CA ASN A 22 -7.32 -6.85 4.42
C ASN A 22 -6.47 -8.14 4.44
N ARG A 23 -5.66 -8.34 3.39
CA ARG A 23 -4.75 -9.48 3.27
C ARG A 23 -3.38 -9.15 3.82
N VAL A 24 -2.67 -10.21 4.24
CA VAL A 24 -1.26 -10.12 4.63
C VAL A 24 -0.45 -9.60 3.44
N LEU A 25 0.33 -8.55 3.69
CA LEU A 25 1.21 -7.95 2.69
C LEU A 25 2.32 -8.94 2.32
N GLY A 26 2.51 -9.16 1.02
CA GLY A 26 3.66 -9.90 0.51
C GLY A 26 4.97 -9.13 0.60
N ASP A 27 5.99 -9.56 -0.15
CA ASP A 27 7.29 -8.89 -0.17
C ASP A 27 7.20 -7.42 -0.67
N VAL A 28 7.73 -6.52 0.17
CA VAL A 28 7.80 -5.07 -0.03
C VAL A 28 9.24 -4.54 -0.12
N THR A 29 10.26 -5.41 -0.05
CA THR A 29 11.69 -5.01 -0.02
C THR A 29 12.15 -4.29 -1.29
N THR A 30 11.42 -4.44 -2.40
CA THR A 30 11.69 -3.80 -3.69
C THR A 30 11.12 -2.39 -3.83
N LEU A 31 10.30 -1.95 -2.88
CA LEU A 31 9.75 -0.60 -2.86
C LEU A 31 10.86 0.45 -2.71
N ALA A 32 10.67 1.59 -3.38
CA ALA A 32 11.49 2.76 -3.18
C ALA A 32 11.28 3.36 -1.78
N ASN A 33 10.04 3.33 -1.32
CA ASN A 33 9.64 3.72 0.03
C ASN A 33 8.73 2.63 0.59
N SER A 34 9.14 1.95 1.66
CA SER A 34 8.32 0.93 2.34
C SER A 34 7.26 1.53 3.26
N GLU A 35 7.49 2.73 3.81
CA GLU A 35 6.56 3.39 4.75
C GLU A 35 5.24 3.78 4.08
N ILE A 36 5.25 3.97 2.75
CA ILE A 36 4.04 4.32 2.00
C ILE A 36 2.94 3.28 2.13
N VAL A 37 3.30 2.01 2.36
CA VAL A 37 2.34 0.92 2.49
C VAL A 37 1.53 1.09 3.77
N GLN A 38 2.19 1.45 4.88
CA GLN A 38 1.51 1.74 6.14
C GLN A 38 0.61 2.97 6.01
N ALA A 39 1.11 4.06 5.42
CA ALA A 39 0.32 5.28 5.24
C ALA A 39 -0.95 5.05 4.39
N ILE A 40 -0.89 4.19 3.38
CA ILE A 40 -2.07 3.83 2.58
C ILE A 40 -3.02 2.95 3.39
N ALA A 41 -2.51 2.01 4.18
CA ALA A 41 -3.34 1.17 5.03
C ALA A 41 -4.09 2.00 6.07
N ASP A 42 -3.41 2.95 6.72
CA ASP A 42 -4.01 3.85 7.72
C ASP A 42 -5.11 4.72 7.09
N GLN A 43 -4.87 5.24 5.87
CA GLN A 43 -5.89 5.99 5.14
C GLN A 43 -7.07 5.11 4.71
N ALA A 44 -6.80 3.89 4.23
CA ALA A 44 -7.84 2.96 3.83
C ALA A 44 -8.74 2.59 5.02
N GLU A 45 -8.19 2.49 6.23
CA GLU A 45 -8.96 2.28 7.44
C GLU A 45 -9.77 3.52 7.83
N ALA A 46 -9.18 4.71 7.79
CA ALA A 46 -9.90 5.95 8.04
C ALA A 46 -11.12 6.12 7.12
N TYR A 47 -10.99 5.78 5.83
CA TYR A 47 -12.13 5.81 4.90
C TYR A 47 -13.19 4.76 5.19
N ARG A 48 -12.81 3.59 5.75
CA ARG A 48 -13.78 2.55 6.14
C ARG A 48 -14.58 2.93 7.38
N ASP A 49 -13.97 3.66 8.32
CA ASP A 49 -14.66 4.15 9.52
C ASP A 49 -15.62 5.33 9.22
N GLU A 50 -15.42 6.00 8.08
CA GLU A 50 -16.27 7.10 7.59
C GLU A 50 -17.51 6.62 6.80
N ASP A 51 -17.54 5.35 6.36
CA ASP A 51 -18.64 4.70 5.62
C ASP A 51 -19.63 3.95 6.53
#